data_AF-A0A7X6XCB1-F1
#
_entry.id   AF-A0A7X6XCB1-F1
#
_cell.length_a   1.000
_cell.length_b   1.000
_cell.length_c   1.000
_cell.angle_alpha   90.00
_cell.angle_beta   90.00
_cell.angle_gamma   90.00
#
_symmetry.space_group_name_H-M   'P 1'
#
loop_
_entity.id
_entity.type
_entity.pdbx_description
1 polymer ?
#
loop_
_entity_poly.entity_id
_entity_poly.type
_entity_poly.pdbx_seq_one_letter_code
_entity_poly.pdbx_strand_id
1 'polypeptide(L)' 'MSEKQLSFDEAMSRLQEVVNQLDNSDLSLEDSISLFEEGLRLSSQCNKQLKEFEEKIESITDEYQVKEDLNHESTD' A
#
# COMPACT_ATOMS: atom_id res chain seq x y z
N MET A 1 -14.06 -11.73 14.43
CA MET A 1 -13.88 -10.27 14.57
C MET A 1 -13.16 -9.82 13.31
N SER A 2 -13.78 -9.00 12.45
CA SER A 2 -13.10 -8.51 11.25
C SER A 2 -12.08 -7.46 11.68
N GLU A 3 -10.78 -7.78 11.61
CA GLU A 3 -9.74 -6.77 11.70
C GLU A 3 -9.94 -5.80 10.53
N LYS A 4 -10.28 -4.56 10.84
CA LYS A 4 -10.47 -3.50 9.86
C LYS A 4 -9.09 -3.20 9.27
N GLN A 5 -8.89 -3.47 7.98
CA GLN A 5 -7.66 -3.08 7.30
C GLN A 5 -7.49 -1.56 7.42
N LEU A 6 -6.33 -1.14 7.93
CA LEU A 6 -5.92 0.26 7.93
C LEU A 6 -5.90 0.79 6.49
N SER A 7 -6.26 2.06 6.33
CA SER A 7 -5.96 2.78 5.09
C SER A 7 -4.45 2.86 4.85
N PHE A 8 -4.03 3.19 3.63
CA PHE A 8 -2.62 3.34 3.30
C PHE A 8 -1.90 4.31 4.23
N ASP A 9 -2.47 5.50 4.45
CA ASP A 9 -1.87 6.53 5.29
C ASP A 9 -1.76 6.09 6.75
N GLU A 10 -2.78 5.41 7.28
CA GLU A 10 -2.76 4.87 8.64
C GLU A 10 -1.71 3.76 8.78
N ALA A 11 -1.62 2.85 7.81
CA ALA A 11 -0.64 1.77 7.82
C ALA A 11 0.80 2.31 7.71
N MET A 12 1.01 3.32 6.87
CA MET A 12 2.31 3.97 6.71
C MET A 12 2.72 4.75 7.96
N SER A 13 1.80 5.51 8.56
CA SER A 13 2.05 6.22 9.82
C SER A 13 2.42 5.25 10.93
N ARG A 14 1.69 4.14 11.05
CA ARG A 14 2.00 3.10 12.03
C ARG A 14 3.35 2.43 11.77
N LEU A 15 3.69 2.16 10.50
CA LEU A 15 4.98 1.58 10.15
C LEU A 15 6.14 2.51 10.55
N GLN A 16 5.99 3.82 10.34
CA GLN A 16 6.98 4.82 10.79
C GLN A 16 7.12 4.82 12.31
N GLU A 17 6.02 4.75 13.06
CA GLU A 17 6.05 4.63 14.52
C GLU A 17 6.77 3.35 14.98
N VAL A 18 6.55 2.22 14.29
CA VAL A 18 7.21 0.95 14.60
C VAL A 18 8.72 1.05 14.37
N VAL A 19 9.15 1.64 13.25
CA VAL A 19 10.57 1.86 12.95
C VAL A 19 11.21 2.77 14.01
N ASN A 20 10.55 3.89 14.33
CA ASN A 20 11.03 4.79 15.39
C ASN A 20 11.10 4.10 16.76
N GLN A 21 10.20 3.15 17.03
CA GLN A 21 10.22 2.37 18.26
C GLN A 21 11.43 1.43 18.27
N LEU A 22 11.65 0.68 17.18
CA LEU A 22 12.76 -0.28 17.03
C LEU A 22 14.15 0.36 17.17
N ASP A 23 14.29 1.65 16.89
CA ASP A 23 15.55 2.40 17.07
C ASP A 23 15.86 2.73 18.55
N ASN A 24 14.92 2.49 19.48
CA ASN A 24 15.15 2.75 20.91
C ASN A 24 15.97 1.63 21.56
N SER A 25 17.05 2.01 22.24
CA SER A 25 17.98 1.09 22.92
C SER A 25 17.42 0.38 24.16
N ASP A 26 16.27 0.81 24.66
CA ASP A 26 15.66 0.30 25.90
C ASP A 26 14.57 -0.76 25.65
N LEU A 27 14.38 -1.20 24.39
CA LEU A 27 13.42 -2.26 24.05
C LEU A 27 13.89 -3.62 24.56
N SER A 28 12.96 -4.40 25.10
CA SER A 28 13.19 -5.80 25.38
C SER A 28 13.31 -6.60 24.07
N LEU A 29 13.89 -7.80 24.15
CA LEU A 29 13.98 -8.69 23.00
C LEU A 29 12.59 -9.14 22.53
N GLU A 30 11.67 -9.44 23.46
CA GLU A 30 10.30 -9.82 23.10
C GLU A 30 9.57 -8.67 22.39
N ASP A 31 9.69 -7.44 22.89
CA ASP A 31 9.05 -6.27 22.26
C ASP A 31 9.67 -5.99 20.88
N SER A 32 10.99 -6.14 20.74
CA SER A 32 11.68 -5.97 19.46
C SER A 32 11.19 -6.96 18.41
N ILE A 33 10.98 -8.22 18.79
CA ILE A 33 10.43 -9.25 17.89
C ILE A 33 8.99 -8.90 17.51
N SER A 34 8.16 -8.50 18.48
CA SER A 34 6.76 -8.16 18.22
C SER A 34 6.63 -6.95 17.29
N LEU A 35 7.41 -5.90 17.52
CA LEU A 35 7.45 -4.72 16.64
C LEU A 35 7.97 -5.07 15.24
N PHE A 36 8.97 -5.93 15.14
CA PHE A 36 9.48 -6.38 13.85
C PHE A 36 8.42 -7.14 13.03
N GLU A 37 7.70 -8.08 13.66
CA GLU A 37 6.59 -8.79 13.03
C GLU A 37 5.47 -7.83 12.59
N GLU A 38 5.14 -6.85 13.43
CA GLU A 38 4.17 -5.80 13.10
C GLU A 38 4.63 -5.00 11.87
N GLY A 39 5.90 -4.57 11.85
CA GLY A 39 6.50 -3.83 10.76
C GLY A 39 6.46 -4.60 9.43
N LEU A 40 6.76 -5.90 9.46
CA LEU A 40 6.66 -6.77 8.27
C LEU A 40 5.22 -6.85 7.75
N ARG A 41 4.24 -6.99 8.64
CA ARG A 41 2.81 -7.03 8.28
C ARG A 41 2.37 -5.71 7.65
N LEU A 42 2.72 -4.58 8.25
CA LEU A 42 2.38 -3.25 7.75
C LEU A 42 3.04 -2.96 6.40
N SER A 43 4.32 -3.32 6.24
CA SER A 43 5.04 -3.19 4.97
C SER A 43 4.39 -4.02 3.86
N SER A 44 4.03 -5.27 4.15
CA SER A 44 3.30 -6.13 3.20
C SER A 44 1.95 -5.53 2.82
N GLN A 45 1.21 -4.98 3.79
CA GLN A 45 -0.07 -4.34 3.55
C GLN A 45 0.07 -3.07 2.69
N CYS A 46 1.08 -2.23 2.93
CA CYS A 46 1.34 -1.04 2.12
C CYS A 46 1.66 -1.41 0.67
N ASN A 47 2.54 -2.39 0.46
CA ASN A 47 2.89 -2.87 -0.88
C ASN A 47 1.67 -3.42 -1.63
N LYS A 48 0.80 -4.17 -0.93
CA LYS A 48 -0.44 -4.69 -1.53
C LYS A 48 -1.36 -3.55 -1.98
N GLN A 49 -1.58 -2.56 -1.12
CA GLN A 49 -2.43 -1.41 -1.47
C GLN A 49 -1.86 -0.63 -2.66
N LEU A 50 -0.54 -0.39 -2.70
CA LEU A 50 0.10 0.27 -3.84
C LEU A 50 -0.11 -0.49 -5.14
N LYS A 51 0.07 -1.81 -5.13
CA LYS A 51 -0.17 -2.66 -6.31
C LYS A 51 -1.61 -2.57 -6.80
N GLU A 52 -2.58 -2.61 -5.88
CA GLU A 52 -4.00 -2.45 -6.22
C GLU A 52 -4.30 -1.07 -6.83
N PHE A 53 -3.64 -0.02 -6.34
CA PHE A 53 -3.76 1.32 -6.93
C PHE A 53 -3.11 1.42 -8.31
N GLU A 54 -1.93 0.83 -8.51
CA GLU A 54 -1.23 0.77 -9.80
C GLU A 54 -2.11 0.06 -10.85
N GLU A 55 -2.63 -1.13 -10.54
CA GLU A 55 -3.53 -1.89 -11.42
C GLU A 55 -4.79 -1.10 -11.78
N LYS A 56 -5.34 -0.35 -10.82
CA LYS A 56 -6.49 0.52 -11.06
C LYS A 56 -6.14 1.69 -11.99
N ILE A 57 -4.98 2.30 -11.83
CA ILE A 57 -4.53 3.40 -12.70
C ILE A 57 -4.27 2.88 -14.12
N GLU A 58 -3.66 1.71 -14.26
CA GLU A 58 -3.43 1.05 -15.55
C GLU A 58 -4.76 0.79 -16.27
N SER A 59 -5.72 0.15 -15.60
CA SER A 59 -7.06 -0.11 -16.15
C SER A 59 -7.78 1.18 -16.58
N ILE A 60 -7.70 2.24 -15.77
CA ILE A 60 -8.28 3.54 -16.13
C ILE A 60 -7.56 4.12 -17.35
N THR A 61 -6.24 4.05 -17.40
CA THR A 61 -5.46 4.59 -18.53
C THR A 61 -5.81 3.88 -19.83
N ASP A 62 -5.88 2.55 -19.81
CA ASP A 62 -6.28 1.72 -20.95
C ASP A 62 -7.70 2.05 -21.42
N GLU A 63 -8.66 2.19 -20.50
CA GLU A 63 -10.04 2.57 -20.83
C GLU A 63 -10.15 3.93 -21.52
N TYR A 64 -9.26 4.88 -21.19
CA TYR A 64 -9.24 6.20 -21.83
C TYR A 64 -8.48 6.16 -23.17
N GLN A 65 -7.42 5.36 -23.29
CA GLN A 65 -6.68 5.20 -24.55
C GLN A 65 -7.51 4.51 -25.63
N VAL A 66 -8.29 3.47 -25.27
CA VAL A 66 -9.20 2.75 -26.20
C VAL A 66 -10.27 3.68 -26.79
N LYS A 67 -10.67 4.74 -26.07
CA LYS A 67 -11.65 5.71 -26.58
C LYS A 67 -11.08 6.67 -27.62
N GLU A 68 -9.77 6.91 -27.63
CA GLU A 68 -9.13 7.73 -28.67
C GLU A 68 -9.02 6.97 -30.00
N ASP A 69 -8.72 5.67 -29.96
CA ASP A 69 -8.57 4.85 -31.17
C ASP A 69 -9.92 4.64 -31.91
N LEU A 70 -11.04 4.58 -31.19
CA LEU A 70 -12.38 4.45 -31.78
C LEU A 70 -12.91 5.75 -32.40
N ASN A 71 -12.36 6.91 -32.04
CA ASN A 71 -12.79 8.21 -32.59
C ASN A 71 -12.15 8.53 -33.95
N HIS A 72 -11.13 7.77 -34.39
CA HIS A 72 -10.44 8.04 -35.66
C HIS A 72 -11.03 7.27 -36.86
N GLU A 73 -11.95 6.32 -36.65
CA GLU A 73 -12.56 5.50 -37.72
C GLU A 73 -13.88 6.07 -38.30
N SER A 74 -14.32 7.28 -37.91
CA SER A 74 -15.60 7.86 -38.37
C SER A 74 -15.45 9.08 -39.31
N THR A 75 -14.27 9.33 -39.87
CA THR A 75 -14.05 10.37 -40.89
C THR A 75 -13.27 9.83 -42.09
N ASP A 76 -13.88 8.94 -42.87
CA ASP A 76 -13.91 8.96 -44.34
C ASP A 76 -15.03 8.01 -44.85
#